data_AF-A0A2B4SHI2-F1
#
_entry.id   AF-A0A2B4SHI2-F1
#
_cell.length_a   1.000
_cell.length_b   1.000
_cell.length_c   1.000
_cell.angle_alpha   90.00
_cell.angle_beta   90.00
_cell.angle_gamma   90.00
#
_symmetry.space_group_name_H-M   'P 1'
#
loop_
_entity.id
_entity.type
_entity.pdbx_description
1 polymer ?
#
loop_
_entity_poly.entity_id
_entity_poly.type
_entity_poly.pdbx_seq_one_letter_code
_entity_poly.pdbx_strand_id
1 'polypeptide(L)'
;MLDKLFLGVLLILLAGKWSHGKDYTPANFTEYMKLSVEVDEDNSRLGSRASLGRPSVTWECERVTRVPSQVQSGYRLSTFYQKYLHAFGIPIISSNRVRDDALKRACYVAVFLFADRQDIRSWFYKRYGRAGVIAYSEGVTSIPEHSWLGSWWNQRARGLGATLRHPISTGGEENLLCDRGRDRYPREDIFLHEFIHGLHNLGIASNGAIPNFDGRLRQRYDHLRRTGEKWRNTYAMSTDREYLAEGAQSYFDCNDEQIPTNGIHNYVNTRTELAGYDPVLYGYLLEIFPCQNQYVKRCDWRKGKRQVQFKMNCDRSGRGTLMDFHTKRPVNPPTASPPETPPPPPNTPPAPNTPLPPKTSPHSNTPPPPNTPPPPKPQTSRPPARKPYDKRLSFGIDSATDAYKLLMSIDKLLAVPTLQEKEKENREGDPSRFSFGG
;
A
#
# COMPACT_ATOMS: atom_id res chain seq x y z
N MET A 1 -2.17 76.33 31.36
CA MET A 1 -2.70 76.22 29.99
C MET A 1 -3.90 75.30 30.06
N LEU A 2 -5.09 75.90 29.92
CA LEU A 2 -6.38 75.28 29.59
C LEU A 2 -6.22 74.49 28.25
N ASP A 3 -7.09 73.60 27.74
CA ASP A 3 -8.46 73.17 27.99
C ASP A 3 -8.76 72.08 26.95
N LYS A 4 -9.80 71.25 27.17
CA LYS A 4 -10.75 70.73 26.14
C LYS A 4 -10.20 69.73 25.07
N LEU A 5 -10.97 68.87 24.42
CA LEU A 5 -12.30 68.23 24.51
C LEU A 5 -12.40 67.43 23.19
N PHE A 6 -12.73 66.14 23.23
CA PHE A 6 -13.32 65.31 22.16
C PHE A 6 -12.59 65.04 20.80
N LEU A 7 -12.83 63.79 20.35
CA LEU A 7 -12.83 63.25 18.98
C LEU A 7 -11.51 62.72 18.37
N GLY A 8 -11.43 61.39 18.27
CA GLY A 8 -10.44 60.67 17.46
C GLY A 8 -10.42 59.18 17.78
N VAL A 9 -11.39 58.42 17.26
CA VAL A 9 -11.30 56.97 17.09
C VAL A 9 -9.97 56.63 16.40
N LEU A 10 -9.39 55.47 16.76
CA LEU A 10 -8.32 54.72 16.07
C LEU A 10 -6.92 54.82 16.71
N LEU A 11 -6.53 53.81 17.50
CA LEU A 11 -5.24 53.08 17.45
C LEU A 11 -5.00 52.24 18.71
N ILE A 12 -5.79 51.18 18.87
CA ILE A 12 -5.37 49.97 19.59
C ILE A 12 -5.56 48.80 18.62
N LEU A 13 -4.67 48.65 17.63
CA LEU A 13 -4.53 47.45 16.82
C LEU A 13 -3.14 47.45 16.15
N LEU A 14 -2.12 46.98 16.86
CA LEU A 14 -0.94 46.35 16.24
C LEU A 14 -0.66 45.02 16.96
N ALA A 15 -1.70 44.19 17.07
CA ALA A 15 -1.52 42.75 17.03
C ALA A 15 -1.29 42.38 15.56
N GLY A 16 -0.02 42.29 15.18
CA GLY A 16 0.39 41.79 13.87
C GLY A 16 -0.15 40.38 13.68
N LYS A 17 -1.20 40.26 12.87
CA LYS A 17 -1.80 38.99 12.43
C LYS A 17 -0.70 38.06 11.94
N TRP A 18 -0.39 37.05 12.74
CA TRP A 18 0.17 35.81 12.23
C TRP A 18 -0.82 35.24 11.21
N SER A 19 -0.37 35.13 9.97
CA SER A 19 -1.12 34.47 8.90
C SER A 19 -1.22 32.99 9.22
N HIS A 20 -2.34 32.61 9.86
CA HIS A 20 -2.88 31.26 9.76
C HIS A 20 -3.36 31.00 8.34
N GLY A 21 -3.18 29.76 7.89
CA GLY A 21 -3.93 29.20 6.77
C GLY A 21 -3.35 29.51 5.39
N LYS A 22 -2.29 28.78 4.99
CA LYS A 22 -2.37 28.26 3.62
C LYS A 22 -3.43 27.18 3.69
N ASP A 23 -4.56 27.40 3.03
CA ASP A 23 -5.53 26.36 2.72
C ASP A 23 -4.81 25.26 1.94
N TYR A 24 -4.26 24.30 2.67
CA TYR A 24 -3.78 23.07 2.10
C TYR A 24 -5.04 22.30 1.74
N THR A 25 -5.59 22.56 0.56
CA THR A 25 -6.56 21.64 -0.03
C THR A 25 -5.82 20.32 -0.19
N PRO A 26 -6.16 19.26 0.58
CA PRO A 26 -5.53 17.97 0.39
C PRO A 26 -5.79 17.56 -1.05
N ALA A 27 -4.75 17.13 -1.75
CA ALA A 27 -4.89 16.73 -3.13
C ALA A 27 -6.03 15.72 -3.29
N ASN A 28 -6.90 15.98 -4.24
CA ASN A 28 -8.05 15.14 -4.53
C ASN A 28 -7.60 13.88 -5.30
N PHE A 29 -7.01 12.90 -4.60
CA PHE A 29 -6.73 11.58 -5.19
C PHE A 29 -7.99 10.86 -5.63
N THR A 30 -9.18 11.32 -5.20
CA THR A 30 -10.43 10.82 -5.75
C THR A 30 -10.47 10.93 -7.27
N GLU A 31 -9.80 11.90 -7.91
CA GLU A 31 -9.79 11.98 -9.39
C GLU A 31 -8.91 10.89 -10.03
N TYR A 32 -7.68 10.69 -9.55
CA TYR A 32 -6.81 9.59 -9.98
C TYR A 32 -7.40 8.22 -9.64
N MET A 33 -8.04 8.12 -8.48
CA MET A 33 -8.67 6.89 -7.99
C MET A 33 -10.02 6.64 -8.67
N LYS A 34 -10.82 7.66 -9.00
CA LYS A 34 -12.01 7.52 -9.87
C LYS A 34 -11.60 7.02 -11.26
N LEU A 35 -10.53 7.57 -11.83
CA LEU A 35 -9.94 7.07 -13.07
C LEU A 35 -9.44 5.62 -12.95
N SER A 36 -9.04 5.17 -11.74
CA SER A 36 -8.66 3.78 -11.47
C SER A 36 -9.85 2.84 -11.21
N VAL A 37 -10.95 3.35 -10.62
CA VAL A 37 -12.15 2.60 -10.21
C VAL A 37 -13.15 2.45 -11.36
N GLU A 38 -13.34 3.48 -12.21
CA GLU A 38 -14.17 3.40 -13.42
C GLU A 38 -13.65 2.33 -14.41
N VAL A 39 -12.41 1.86 -14.24
CA VAL A 39 -11.74 0.88 -15.10
C VAL A 39 -11.84 -0.55 -14.56
N ASP A 40 -12.19 -0.75 -13.28
CA ASP A 40 -12.36 -2.09 -12.71
C ASP A 40 -13.55 -2.86 -13.34
N GLU A 41 -14.58 -2.16 -13.83
CA GLU A 41 -15.72 -2.78 -14.54
C GLU A 41 -15.38 -3.23 -15.98
N ASP A 42 -14.41 -2.58 -16.65
CA ASP A 42 -14.01 -2.88 -18.04
C ASP A 42 -12.90 -3.96 -18.13
N ASN A 43 -12.40 -4.44 -16.97
CA ASN A 43 -11.38 -5.50 -16.86
C ASN A 43 -11.84 -6.88 -17.34
N SER A 44 -13.12 -7.06 -17.69
CA SER A 44 -13.61 -8.23 -18.41
C SER A 44 -13.08 -8.33 -19.86
N ARG A 45 -12.40 -7.27 -20.35
CA ARG A 45 -11.97 -7.14 -21.76
C ARG A 45 -10.46 -7.05 -22.00
N LEU A 46 -9.62 -7.29 -20.98
CA LEU A 46 -8.16 -7.36 -21.17
C LEU A 46 -7.81 -8.58 -22.04
N GLY A 47 -7.70 -8.34 -23.35
CA GLY A 47 -7.30 -9.33 -24.35
C GLY A 47 -6.02 -10.07 -23.97
N SER A 48 -5.87 -11.29 -24.47
CA SER A 48 -4.84 -12.25 -24.07
C SER A 48 -3.42 -11.69 -24.28
N ARG A 49 -2.79 -11.17 -23.22
CA ARG A 49 -1.33 -11.02 -23.19
C ARG A 49 -0.70 -12.42 -23.11
N ALA A 50 0.34 -12.66 -23.90
CA ALA A 50 1.06 -13.93 -23.85
C ALA A 50 1.67 -14.14 -22.45
N SER A 51 1.35 -15.27 -21.81
CA SER A 51 1.77 -15.60 -20.45
C SER A 51 3.28 -15.43 -20.27
N LEU A 52 3.70 -14.64 -19.26
CA LEU A 52 5.11 -14.38 -18.93
C LEU A 52 5.88 -15.63 -18.45
N GLY A 53 5.21 -16.77 -18.29
CA GLY A 53 5.78 -17.97 -17.70
C GLY A 53 5.76 -17.93 -16.17
N ARG A 54 6.70 -18.61 -15.52
CA ARG A 54 6.80 -18.66 -14.06
C ARG A 54 7.69 -17.52 -13.54
N PRO A 55 7.32 -16.85 -12.44
CA PRO A 55 8.18 -15.85 -11.82
C PRO A 55 9.50 -16.47 -11.36
N SER A 56 10.57 -15.69 -11.38
CA SER A 56 11.87 -16.11 -10.87
C SER A 56 11.83 -16.23 -9.35
N VAL A 57 12.65 -17.13 -8.80
CA VAL A 57 12.84 -17.27 -7.35
C VAL A 57 14.01 -16.44 -6.81
N THR A 58 14.76 -15.77 -7.70
CA THR A 58 15.93 -14.95 -7.37
C THR A 58 15.73 -13.49 -7.80
N TRP A 59 16.65 -12.62 -7.38
CA TRP A 59 16.73 -11.21 -7.75
C TRP A 59 18.13 -10.87 -8.24
N GLU A 60 18.23 -9.82 -9.05
CA GLU A 60 19.49 -9.24 -9.52
C GLU A 60 19.41 -7.73 -9.30
N CYS A 61 20.00 -7.25 -8.21
CA CYS A 61 19.94 -5.84 -7.80
C CYS A 61 21.32 -5.17 -7.80
N GLU A 62 22.40 -5.91 -8.10
CA GLU A 62 23.78 -5.42 -7.96
C GLU A 62 24.31 -4.74 -9.22
N ARG A 63 23.99 -5.30 -10.39
CA ARG A 63 24.55 -4.88 -11.68
C ARG A 63 23.45 -4.42 -12.64
N VAL A 64 23.40 -3.12 -12.87
CA VAL A 64 22.49 -2.52 -13.87
C VAL A 64 22.91 -2.95 -15.26
N THR A 65 21.94 -3.40 -16.05
CA THR A 65 22.15 -3.86 -17.43
C THR A 65 21.20 -3.13 -18.38
N ARG A 66 21.35 -3.35 -19.69
CA ARG A 66 20.31 -2.98 -20.66
C ARG A 66 19.11 -3.89 -20.50
N VAL A 67 17.91 -3.42 -20.87
CA VAL A 67 16.70 -4.24 -20.88
C VAL A 67 16.91 -5.44 -21.81
N PRO A 68 16.82 -6.70 -21.31
CA PRO A 68 16.93 -7.87 -22.17
C PRO A 68 15.82 -7.90 -23.22
N SER A 69 16.12 -8.34 -24.44
CA SER A 69 15.15 -8.36 -25.55
C SER A 69 13.87 -9.15 -25.22
N GLN A 70 14.01 -10.27 -24.52
CA GLN A 70 12.88 -11.09 -24.05
C GLN A 70 12.00 -10.36 -23.02
N VAL A 71 12.61 -9.57 -22.13
CA VAL A 71 11.85 -8.77 -21.16
C VAL A 71 11.16 -7.61 -21.88
N GLN A 72 11.86 -6.94 -22.80
CA GLN A 72 11.31 -5.85 -23.59
C GLN A 72 10.09 -6.30 -24.40
N SER A 73 10.17 -7.43 -25.10
CA SER A 73 9.06 -7.97 -25.87
C SER A 73 7.95 -8.52 -24.98
N GLY A 74 8.28 -9.32 -23.96
CA GLY A 74 7.31 -9.96 -23.06
C GLY A 74 6.45 -8.96 -22.28
N TYR A 75 7.03 -7.85 -21.85
CA TYR A 75 6.31 -6.77 -21.17
C TYR A 75 5.86 -5.64 -22.11
N ARG A 76 6.20 -5.72 -23.41
CA ARG A 76 5.96 -4.67 -24.41
C ARG A 76 6.49 -3.30 -23.96
N LEU A 77 7.71 -3.29 -23.42
CA LEU A 77 8.34 -2.09 -22.88
C LEU A 77 8.73 -1.13 -24.00
N SER A 78 8.40 0.16 -23.79
CA SER A 78 8.91 1.24 -24.62
C SER A 78 10.44 1.27 -24.64
N THR A 79 11.03 1.70 -25.76
CA THR A 79 12.48 1.95 -25.91
C THR A 79 12.99 3.07 -25.01
N PHE A 80 12.09 3.83 -24.37
CA PHE A 80 12.42 4.74 -23.27
C PHE A 80 13.23 4.03 -22.17
N TYR A 81 12.86 2.80 -21.84
CA TYR A 81 13.52 2.01 -20.80
C TYR A 81 14.85 1.45 -21.31
N GLN A 82 15.94 1.89 -20.69
CA GLN A 82 17.31 1.56 -21.11
C GLN A 82 18.11 0.88 -20.00
N LYS A 83 17.69 1.00 -18.74
CA LYS A 83 18.30 0.35 -17.59
C LYS A 83 17.37 -0.69 -16.99
N TYR A 84 17.95 -1.79 -16.52
CA TYR A 84 17.22 -2.95 -16.03
C TYR A 84 17.94 -3.61 -14.84
N LEU A 85 17.12 -3.97 -13.86
CA LEU A 85 17.34 -4.92 -12.78
C LEU A 85 16.06 -5.76 -12.62
N HIS A 86 16.06 -6.78 -11.76
CA HIS A 86 14.81 -7.48 -11.43
C HIS A 86 14.73 -7.97 -9.99
N ALA A 87 13.50 -7.98 -9.46
CA ALA A 87 13.14 -8.64 -8.22
C ALA A 87 12.21 -9.83 -8.55
N PHE A 88 12.64 -11.08 -8.41
CA PHE A 88 11.79 -12.24 -8.72
C PHE A 88 11.26 -12.28 -10.17
N GLY A 89 12.04 -11.73 -11.11
CA GLY A 89 11.66 -11.57 -12.51
C GLY A 89 10.78 -10.35 -12.80
N ILE A 90 10.33 -9.63 -11.76
CA ILE A 90 9.62 -8.35 -11.89
C ILE A 90 10.61 -7.28 -12.36
N PRO A 91 10.39 -6.62 -13.51
CA PRO A 91 11.28 -5.60 -14.03
C PRO A 91 11.38 -4.38 -13.11
N ILE A 92 12.61 -3.96 -12.84
CA ILE A 92 12.95 -2.69 -12.22
C ILE A 92 13.67 -1.87 -13.31
N ILE A 93 12.99 -0.86 -13.82
CA ILE A 93 13.34 -0.22 -15.10
C ILE A 93 13.41 1.30 -14.99
N SER A 94 14.22 1.91 -15.84
CA SER A 94 14.29 3.37 -15.97
C SER A 94 14.83 3.79 -17.33
N SER A 95 14.78 5.09 -17.60
CA SER A 95 15.58 5.69 -18.66
C SER A 95 17.07 5.58 -18.34
N ASN A 96 17.92 5.97 -19.30
CA ASN A 96 19.35 6.04 -19.09
C ASN A 96 19.79 7.19 -18.16
N ARG A 97 18.90 8.14 -17.86
CA ARG A 97 19.22 9.34 -17.05
C ARG A 97 19.28 9.06 -15.55
N VAL A 98 18.57 8.03 -15.09
CA VAL A 98 18.54 7.64 -13.67
C VAL A 98 19.90 7.13 -13.22
N ARG A 99 20.33 7.54 -12.02
CA ARG A 99 21.53 6.99 -11.38
C ARG A 99 21.35 5.52 -11.01
N ASP A 100 22.36 4.69 -11.28
CA ASP A 100 22.30 3.25 -11.01
C ASP A 100 21.94 2.95 -9.54
N ASP A 101 22.50 3.69 -8.58
CA ASP A 101 22.21 3.51 -7.16
C ASP A 101 20.72 3.67 -6.81
N ALA A 102 19.99 4.54 -7.52
CA ALA A 102 18.55 4.72 -7.32
C ALA A 102 17.80 3.48 -7.81
N LEU A 103 18.21 2.91 -8.95
CA LEU A 103 17.63 1.69 -9.50
C LEU A 103 17.92 0.48 -8.59
N LYS A 104 19.15 0.38 -8.05
CA LYS A 104 19.51 -0.65 -7.06
C LYS A 104 18.68 -0.54 -5.78
N ARG A 105 18.46 0.69 -5.30
CA ARG A 105 17.59 0.96 -4.15
C ARG A 105 16.15 0.53 -4.43
N ALA A 106 15.58 0.91 -5.58
CA ALA A 106 14.25 0.50 -6.00
C ALA A 106 14.11 -1.04 -6.07
N CYS A 107 15.14 -1.72 -6.61
CA CYS A 107 15.20 -3.17 -6.64
C CYS A 107 15.18 -3.78 -5.23
N TYR A 108 15.96 -3.23 -4.29
CA TYR A 108 15.91 -3.64 -2.89
C TYR A 108 14.51 -3.45 -2.28
N VAL A 109 13.82 -2.31 -2.50
CA VAL A 109 12.45 -2.11 -2.01
C VAL A 109 11.53 -3.22 -2.51
N ALA A 110 11.58 -3.51 -3.81
CA ALA A 110 10.73 -4.53 -4.42
C ALA A 110 11.02 -5.94 -3.87
N VAL A 111 12.30 -6.30 -3.72
CA VAL A 111 12.69 -7.59 -3.12
C VAL A 111 12.18 -7.69 -1.68
N PHE A 112 12.37 -6.62 -0.90
CA PHE A 112 11.96 -6.58 0.50
C PHE A 112 10.44 -6.73 0.65
N LEU A 113 9.64 -5.94 -0.06
CA LEU A 113 8.18 -6.00 0.03
C LEU A 113 7.59 -7.31 -0.49
N PHE A 114 8.29 -8.02 -1.37
CA PHE A 114 7.87 -9.34 -1.87
C PHE A 114 8.51 -10.53 -1.17
N ALA A 115 9.36 -10.31 -0.18
CA ALA A 115 10.05 -11.39 0.53
C ALA A 115 9.06 -12.33 1.22
N ASP A 116 8.08 -11.76 1.89
CA ASP A 116 7.25 -12.46 2.86
C ASP A 116 6.26 -13.44 2.25
N ARG A 117 5.65 -13.10 1.11
CA ARG A 117 4.51 -13.85 0.52
C ARG A 117 4.74 -14.14 -0.96
N GLN A 118 5.00 -15.41 -1.27
CA GLN A 118 5.24 -15.87 -2.65
C GLN A 118 4.02 -15.69 -3.57
N ASP A 119 2.83 -15.92 -3.04
CA ASP A 119 1.57 -15.80 -3.78
C ASP A 119 1.27 -14.35 -4.17
N ILE A 120 1.50 -13.38 -3.27
CA ILE A 120 1.37 -11.94 -3.58
C ILE A 120 2.28 -11.56 -4.76
N ARG A 121 3.59 -11.90 -4.69
CA ARG A 121 4.52 -11.58 -5.78
C ARG A 121 4.21 -12.34 -7.07
N SER A 122 3.66 -13.56 -6.97
CA SER A 122 3.22 -14.34 -8.14
C SER A 122 2.05 -13.69 -8.86
N TRP A 123 1.07 -13.16 -8.12
CA TRP A 123 -0.04 -12.40 -8.69
C TRP A 123 0.44 -11.11 -9.34
N PHE A 124 1.29 -10.34 -8.65
CA PHE A 124 1.90 -9.12 -9.19
C PHE A 124 2.62 -9.38 -10.51
N TYR A 125 3.44 -10.44 -10.57
CA TYR A 125 4.16 -10.86 -11.77
C TYR A 125 3.20 -11.23 -12.92
N LYS A 126 2.20 -12.10 -12.66
CA LYS A 126 1.21 -12.53 -13.67
C LYS A 126 0.40 -11.37 -14.25
N ARG A 127 0.24 -10.29 -13.48
CA ARG A 127 -0.44 -9.06 -13.91
C ARG A 127 0.51 -8.04 -14.54
N TYR A 128 1.69 -8.48 -14.99
CA TYR A 128 2.69 -7.66 -15.67
C TYR A 128 3.18 -6.49 -14.83
N GLY A 129 3.14 -6.60 -13.50
CA GLY A 129 3.63 -5.58 -12.59
C GLY A 129 5.11 -5.27 -12.81
N ARG A 130 5.47 -3.99 -12.63
CA ARG A 130 6.81 -3.42 -12.84
C ARG A 130 7.08 -2.34 -11.80
N ALA A 131 8.35 -2.00 -11.65
CA ALA A 131 8.78 -0.81 -10.93
C ALA A 131 9.57 0.12 -11.84
N GLY A 132 9.24 1.41 -11.83
CA GLY A 132 9.91 2.44 -12.61
C GLY A 132 10.62 3.47 -11.73
N VAL A 133 11.81 3.90 -12.11
CA VAL A 133 12.47 5.04 -11.47
C VAL A 133 12.45 6.24 -12.40
N ILE A 134 12.03 7.39 -11.86
CA ILE A 134 11.95 8.66 -12.60
C ILE A 134 13.22 9.44 -12.29
N ALA A 135 13.97 9.86 -13.31
CA ALA A 135 15.13 10.72 -13.07
C ALA A 135 14.70 12.06 -12.47
N TYR A 136 15.60 12.75 -11.78
CA TYR A 136 15.34 14.07 -11.22
C TYR A 136 15.04 15.09 -12.33
N SER A 137 15.68 14.91 -13.49
CA SER A 137 15.44 15.71 -14.71
C SER A 137 14.18 15.32 -15.49
N GLU A 138 13.43 14.32 -15.02
CA GLU A 138 12.23 13.80 -15.67
C GLU A 138 10.98 14.06 -14.82
N GLY A 139 9.85 14.22 -15.49
CA GLY A 139 8.55 14.30 -14.84
C GLY A 139 7.90 12.92 -14.68
N VAL A 140 6.84 12.84 -13.86
CA VAL A 140 5.98 11.64 -13.80
C VAL A 140 5.45 11.27 -15.19
N THR A 141 5.09 12.28 -16.00
CA THR A 141 4.58 12.07 -17.37
C THR A 141 5.67 11.66 -18.37
N SER A 142 6.94 11.64 -17.98
CA SER A 142 8.03 11.07 -18.80
C SER A 142 7.99 9.55 -18.83
N ILE A 143 7.37 8.92 -17.83
CA ILE A 143 7.12 7.47 -17.82
C ILE A 143 6.07 7.17 -18.90
N PRO A 144 6.36 6.27 -19.87
CA PRO A 144 5.45 5.96 -20.97
C PRO A 144 4.03 5.58 -20.53
N GLU A 145 3.90 4.83 -19.44
CA GLU A 145 2.61 4.42 -18.88
C GLU A 145 1.81 5.57 -18.27
N HIS A 146 2.44 6.72 -18.00
CA HIS A 146 1.84 7.90 -17.37
C HIS A 146 1.75 9.10 -18.32
N SER A 147 2.16 8.95 -19.59
CA SER A 147 2.27 10.07 -20.53
C SER A 147 0.92 10.67 -20.95
N TRP A 148 -0.17 9.97 -20.64
CA TRP A 148 -1.55 10.43 -20.89
C TRP A 148 -2.04 11.44 -19.84
N LEU A 149 -1.34 11.57 -18.71
CA LEU A 149 -1.67 12.51 -17.66
C LEU A 149 -1.32 13.95 -18.08
N GLY A 150 -2.09 14.92 -17.58
CA GLY A 150 -1.79 16.34 -17.77
C GLY A 150 -0.44 16.75 -17.16
N SER A 151 0.25 17.71 -17.79
CA SER A 151 1.61 18.13 -17.40
C SER A 151 1.74 18.62 -15.95
N TRP A 152 0.65 19.11 -15.35
CA TRP A 152 0.60 19.54 -13.95
C TRP A 152 0.97 18.43 -12.95
N TRP A 153 0.80 17.14 -13.33
CA TRP A 153 1.23 16.00 -12.53
C TRP A 153 2.73 16.01 -12.21
N ASN A 154 3.55 16.59 -13.08
CA ASN A 154 4.99 16.72 -12.84
C ASN A 154 5.31 17.64 -11.65
N GLN A 155 4.47 18.64 -11.40
CA GLN A 155 4.60 19.51 -10.24
C GLN A 155 4.04 18.83 -8.98
N ARG A 156 3.00 18.00 -9.14
CA ARG A 156 2.28 17.39 -8.03
C ARG A 156 2.98 16.18 -7.42
N ALA A 157 3.47 15.25 -8.24
CA ALA A 157 3.90 13.93 -7.79
C ALA A 157 5.34 13.62 -8.21
N ARG A 158 5.99 12.72 -7.47
CA ARG A 158 7.28 12.11 -7.86
C ARG A 158 7.19 10.59 -7.93
N GLY A 159 6.00 10.04 -7.94
CA GLY A 159 5.73 8.62 -8.00
C GLY A 159 4.23 8.41 -8.14
N LEU A 160 3.85 7.23 -8.63
CA LEU A 160 2.46 6.77 -8.70
C LEU A 160 2.43 5.26 -8.50
N GLY A 161 1.40 4.80 -7.81
CA GLY A 161 1.13 3.38 -7.61
C GLY A 161 0.57 2.70 -8.86
N ALA A 162 0.95 1.44 -9.05
CA ALA A 162 0.47 0.63 -10.15
C ALA A 162 -1.04 0.38 -10.08
N THR A 163 -1.68 0.34 -11.24
CA THR A 163 -3.06 -0.09 -11.43
C THR A 163 -3.09 -1.33 -12.34
N LEU A 164 -4.22 -2.02 -12.44
CA LEU A 164 -4.36 -3.16 -13.37
C LEU A 164 -4.09 -2.77 -14.83
N ARG A 165 -4.52 -1.56 -15.23
CA ARG A 165 -4.34 -1.02 -16.58
C ARG A 165 -2.91 -0.54 -16.83
N HIS A 166 -2.34 0.16 -15.86
CA HIS A 166 -0.98 0.70 -15.90
C HIS A 166 -0.15 0.01 -14.80
N PRO A 167 0.35 -1.22 -15.05
CA PRO A 167 0.93 -2.07 -14.01
C PRO A 167 2.39 -1.69 -13.71
N ILE A 168 2.63 -0.43 -13.37
CA ILE A 168 3.93 0.09 -12.95
C ILE A 168 3.78 1.00 -11.75
N SER A 169 4.52 0.71 -10.68
CA SER A 169 4.71 1.65 -9.56
C SER A 169 5.98 2.43 -9.79
N THR A 170 5.96 3.74 -9.53
CA THR A 170 7.12 4.61 -9.79
C THR A 170 7.51 5.46 -8.61
N GLY A 171 8.77 5.93 -8.61
CA GLY A 171 9.25 6.93 -7.66
C GLY A 171 10.49 7.66 -8.17
N GLY A 172 10.70 8.86 -7.63
CA GLY A 172 11.76 9.77 -8.03
C GLY A 172 13.11 9.34 -7.48
N GLU A 173 14.15 9.43 -8.30
CA GLU A 173 15.51 9.06 -7.89
C GLU A 173 16.01 9.89 -6.70
N GLU A 174 15.60 11.16 -6.59
CA GLU A 174 16.00 12.03 -5.49
C GLU A 174 15.45 11.55 -4.14
N ASN A 175 14.24 10.98 -4.12
CA ASN A 175 13.68 10.38 -2.91
C ASN A 175 14.39 9.06 -2.57
N LEU A 176 14.55 8.15 -3.56
CA LEU A 176 15.25 6.87 -3.39
C LEU A 176 16.68 7.06 -2.86
N LEU A 177 17.38 8.08 -3.33
CA LEU A 177 18.76 8.38 -2.94
C LEU A 177 18.88 9.17 -1.63
N CYS A 178 17.77 9.57 -0.99
CA CYS A 178 17.79 10.49 0.13
C CYS A 178 18.55 11.78 -0.17
N ASP A 179 18.32 12.36 -1.35
CA ASP A 179 18.91 13.65 -1.72
C ASP A 179 18.14 14.80 -1.07
N ARG A 180 18.47 15.10 0.19
CA ARG A 180 17.80 16.13 1.01
C ARG A 180 17.74 17.53 0.38
N GLY A 181 18.61 17.85 -0.58
CA GLY A 181 18.57 19.14 -1.27
C GLY A 181 17.52 19.23 -2.37
N ARG A 182 17.03 18.08 -2.87
CA ARG A 182 16.14 17.98 -4.05
C ARG A 182 14.86 17.21 -3.78
N ASP A 183 14.89 16.33 -2.78
CA ASP A 183 13.77 15.52 -2.38
C ASP A 183 12.65 16.39 -1.77
N ARG A 184 11.50 16.38 -2.42
CA ARG A 184 10.30 17.10 -1.96
C ARG A 184 9.66 16.46 -0.73
N TYR A 185 10.02 15.20 -0.44
CA TYR A 185 9.46 14.39 0.65
C TYR A 185 10.60 13.84 1.54
N PRO A 186 11.44 14.72 2.16
CA PRO A 186 12.71 14.34 2.77
C PRO A 186 12.62 13.49 4.04
N ARG A 187 11.39 13.22 4.53
CA ARG A 187 11.11 12.40 5.71
C ARG A 187 10.37 11.10 5.39
N GLU A 188 9.96 10.90 4.14
CA GLU A 188 9.13 9.76 3.72
C GLU A 188 9.83 8.89 2.67
N ASP A 189 9.48 7.60 2.57
CA ASP A 189 9.91 6.72 1.47
C ASP A 189 8.78 6.57 0.45
N ILE A 190 8.72 7.53 -0.48
CA ILE A 190 7.63 7.62 -1.47
C ILE A 190 7.64 6.41 -2.39
N PHE A 191 8.80 5.90 -2.79
CA PHE A 191 8.82 4.70 -3.64
C PHE A 191 8.24 3.49 -2.90
N LEU A 192 8.51 3.33 -1.60
CA LEU A 192 7.85 2.29 -0.80
C LEU A 192 6.33 2.49 -0.79
N HIS A 193 5.84 3.70 -0.51
CA HIS A 193 4.41 4.02 -0.53
C HIS A 193 3.75 3.63 -1.86
N GLU A 194 4.30 4.10 -2.99
CA GLU A 194 3.74 3.81 -4.32
C GLU A 194 3.86 2.33 -4.70
N PHE A 195 4.88 1.63 -4.21
CA PHE A 195 5.00 0.20 -4.42
C PHE A 195 4.01 -0.61 -3.58
N ILE A 196 3.61 -0.11 -2.39
CA ILE A 196 2.52 -0.71 -1.60
C ILE A 196 1.20 -0.63 -2.35
N HIS A 197 0.88 0.50 -2.98
CA HIS A 197 -0.30 0.60 -3.87
C HIS A 197 -0.25 -0.46 -4.97
N GLY A 198 0.90 -0.65 -5.62
CA GLY A 198 1.05 -1.67 -6.65
C GLY A 198 0.96 -3.10 -6.12
N LEU A 199 1.58 -3.38 -4.98
CA LEU A 199 1.50 -4.67 -4.28
C LEU A 199 0.05 -5.00 -3.92
N HIS A 200 -0.69 -4.01 -3.43
CA HIS A 200 -2.11 -4.13 -3.12
C HIS A 200 -2.93 -4.40 -4.39
N ASN A 201 -2.89 -3.51 -5.37
CA ASN A 201 -3.73 -3.59 -6.57
C ASN A 201 -3.42 -4.83 -7.45
N LEU A 202 -2.15 -5.18 -7.62
CA LEU A 202 -1.74 -6.26 -8.53
C LEU A 202 -1.51 -7.60 -7.81
N GLY A 203 -1.11 -7.58 -6.54
CA GLY A 203 -0.77 -8.79 -5.78
C GLY A 203 -1.90 -9.31 -4.90
N ILE A 204 -2.68 -8.41 -4.29
CA ILE A 204 -3.68 -8.76 -3.26
C ILE A 204 -5.11 -8.64 -3.78
N ALA A 205 -5.46 -7.48 -4.34
CA ALA A 205 -6.79 -7.11 -4.77
C ALA A 205 -7.24 -7.87 -6.03
N SER A 206 -8.49 -7.65 -6.43
CA SER A 206 -9.06 -8.15 -7.69
C SER A 206 -8.91 -9.68 -7.85
N ASN A 207 -9.32 -10.44 -6.83
CA ASN A 207 -9.14 -11.90 -6.74
C ASN A 207 -7.67 -12.36 -6.75
N GLY A 208 -6.80 -11.61 -6.05
CA GLY A 208 -5.39 -11.93 -5.90
C GLY A 208 -5.09 -12.89 -4.74
N ALA A 209 -3.99 -12.63 -4.03
CA ALA A 209 -3.45 -13.54 -3.02
C ALA A 209 -4.25 -13.61 -1.70
N ILE A 210 -4.97 -12.55 -1.34
CA ILE A 210 -5.71 -12.48 -0.08
C ILE A 210 -7.20 -12.25 -0.38
N PRO A 211 -8.03 -13.31 -0.31
CA PRO A 211 -9.46 -13.19 -0.55
C PRO A 211 -10.12 -12.17 0.39
N ASN A 212 -11.08 -11.42 -0.15
CA ASN A 212 -11.89 -10.44 0.59
C ASN A 212 -11.10 -9.32 1.31
N PHE A 213 -9.82 -9.09 0.94
CA PHE A 213 -9.00 -8.06 1.58
C PHE A 213 -9.60 -6.66 1.41
N ASP A 214 -9.97 -6.28 0.18
CA ASP A 214 -10.54 -4.96 -0.11
C ASP A 214 -11.86 -4.70 0.61
N GLY A 215 -12.70 -5.73 0.73
CA GLY A 215 -13.96 -5.62 1.48
C GLY A 215 -13.70 -5.29 2.95
N ARG A 216 -12.74 -5.97 3.59
CA ARG A 216 -12.35 -5.70 4.98
C ARG A 216 -11.67 -4.34 5.14
N LEU A 217 -10.79 -3.97 4.21
CA LEU A 217 -10.09 -2.68 4.23
C LEU A 217 -11.07 -1.52 4.10
N ARG A 218 -11.98 -1.60 3.11
CA ARG A 218 -13.01 -0.57 2.86
C ARG A 218 -13.97 -0.42 4.03
N GLN A 219 -14.48 -1.52 4.58
CA GLN A 219 -15.35 -1.47 5.77
C GLN A 219 -14.69 -0.77 6.95
N ARG A 220 -13.39 -1.05 7.19
CA ARG A 220 -12.62 -0.38 8.24
C ARG A 220 -12.42 1.10 7.94
N TYR A 221 -12.00 1.42 6.71
CA TYR A 221 -11.83 2.80 6.24
C TYR A 221 -13.10 3.62 6.39
N ASP A 222 -14.24 3.14 5.87
CA ASP A 222 -15.53 3.84 5.92
C ASP A 222 -15.99 4.09 7.36
N HIS A 223 -15.73 3.14 8.25
CA HIS A 223 -15.98 3.32 9.67
C HIS A 223 -15.16 4.48 10.25
N LEU A 224 -13.83 4.49 10.05
CA LEU A 224 -12.96 5.55 10.57
C LEU A 224 -13.26 6.91 9.93
N ARG A 225 -13.57 6.94 8.63
CA ARG A 225 -13.92 8.15 7.90
C ARG A 225 -15.19 8.81 8.46
N ARG A 226 -16.18 8.00 8.86
CA ARG A 226 -17.45 8.48 9.41
C ARG A 226 -17.36 8.88 10.87
N THR A 227 -16.61 8.14 11.69
CA THR A 227 -16.52 8.39 13.14
C THR A 227 -15.45 9.42 13.49
N GLY A 228 -14.40 9.55 12.66
CA GLY A 228 -13.26 10.41 12.95
C GLY A 228 -12.39 9.93 14.12
N GLU A 229 -12.58 8.69 14.58
CA GLU A 229 -11.89 8.12 15.75
C GLU A 229 -10.37 8.05 15.56
N LYS A 230 -9.92 7.83 14.33
CA LYS A 230 -8.50 7.73 13.97
C LYS A 230 -8.23 8.39 12.63
N TRP A 231 -6.98 8.78 12.43
CA TRP A 231 -6.46 9.38 11.19
C TRP A 231 -7.22 10.63 10.73
N ARG A 232 -8.00 11.26 11.63
CA ARG A 232 -8.76 12.47 11.32
C ARG A 232 -7.82 13.57 10.84
N ASN A 233 -8.19 14.23 9.75
CA ASN A 233 -7.40 15.29 9.10
C ASN A 233 -5.97 14.83 8.77
N THR A 234 -5.84 13.61 8.26
CA THR A 234 -4.58 13.11 7.69
C THR A 234 -4.83 12.60 6.28
N TYR A 235 -3.75 12.48 5.53
CA TYR A 235 -3.73 11.98 4.17
C TYR A 235 -4.16 10.51 4.07
N ALA A 236 -3.90 9.72 5.11
CA ALA A 236 -4.39 8.34 5.24
C ALA A 236 -5.92 8.23 5.12
N MET A 237 -6.69 9.29 5.43
CA MET A 237 -8.15 9.31 5.31
C MET A 237 -8.66 9.88 3.98
N SER A 238 -7.83 9.93 2.94
CA SER A 238 -8.26 10.35 1.61
C SER A 238 -8.93 9.21 0.83
N THR A 239 -8.39 7.98 0.90
CA THR A 239 -9.00 6.75 0.35
C THR A 239 -8.62 5.52 1.17
N ASP A 240 -9.33 4.41 0.95
CA ASP A 240 -9.02 3.10 1.56
C ASP A 240 -7.60 2.60 1.19
N ARG A 241 -7.11 2.94 0.00
CA ARG A 241 -5.76 2.59 -0.44
C ARG A 241 -4.69 3.45 0.21
N GLU A 242 -4.95 4.75 0.37
CA GLU A 242 -4.03 5.65 1.08
C GLU A 242 -3.95 5.31 2.57
N TYR A 243 -5.07 4.88 3.16
CA TYR A 243 -5.08 4.31 4.50
C TYR A 243 -4.10 3.14 4.65
N LEU A 244 -4.10 2.21 3.69
CA LEU A 244 -3.17 1.08 3.68
C LEU A 244 -1.72 1.52 3.44
N ALA A 245 -1.48 2.38 2.46
CA ALA A 245 -0.13 2.81 2.07
C ALA A 245 0.55 3.65 3.15
N GLU A 246 -0.16 4.60 3.76
CA GLU A 246 0.32 5.37 4.92
C GLU A 246 0.56 4.48 6.14
N GLY A 247 -0.35 3.54 6.40
CA GLY A 247 -0.15 2.52 7.43
C GLY A 247 1.10 1.69 7.19
N ALA A 248 1.36 1.28 5.94
CA ALA A 248 2.57 0.55 5.57
C ALA A 248 3.83 1.40 5.74
N GLN A 249 3.81 2.71 5.42
CA GLN A 249 4.91 3.61 5.73
C GLN A 249 5.20 3.59 7.23
N SER A 250 4.18 3.75 8.09
CA SER A 250 4.38 3.71 9.55
C SER A 250 4.87 2.33 10.01
N TYR A 251 4.36 1.23 9.46
CA TYR A 251 4.80 -0.13 9.77
C TYR A 251 6.27 -0.42 9.43
N PHE A 252 6.84 0.30 8.47
CA PHE A 252 8.27 0.24 8.13
C PHE A 252 9.07 1.43 8.64
N ASP A 253 8.50 2.19 9.58
CA ASP A 253 9.08 3.37 10.22
C ASP A 253 9.53 4.45 9.20
N CYS A 254 8.83 4.56 8.08
CA CYS A 254 9.13 5.43 6.94
C CYS A 254 8.12 6.57 6.78
N ASN A 255 7.16 6.73 7.70
CA ASN A 255 6.22 7.84 7.63
C ASN A 255 6.80 9.11 8.27
N ASP A 256 6.24 10.26 7.92
CA ASP A 256 6.57 11.53 8.55
C ASP A 256 5.82 11.71 9.87
N GLU A 257 6.52 12.18 10.90
CA GLU A 257 5.92 12.49 12.20
C GLU A 257 5.56 13.98 12.26
N GLN A 258 4.33 14.27 12.67
CA GLN A 258 3.85 15.64 12.86
C GLN A 258 3.06 15.78 14.17
N ILE A 259 3.56 16.65 15.04
CA ILE A 259 2.95 17.00 16.33
C ILE A 259 2.89 18.54 16.44
N PRO A 260 1.69 19.16 16.42
CA PRO A 260 0.37 18.57 16.14
C PRO A 260 0.24 18.11 14.68
N THR A 261 -0.88 17.47 14.33
CA THR A 261 -1.20 17.12 12.93
C THR A 261 -1.10 18.36 12.03
N ASN A 262 -0.51 18.19 10.84
CA ASN A 262 -0.35 19.25 9.83
C ASN A 262 -1.42 19.18 8.72
N GLY A 263 -2.44 18.32 8.87
CA GLY A 263 -3.44 18.06 7.84
C GLY A 263 -3.07 16.94 6.85
N ILE A 264 -1.84 16.43 6.91
CA ILE A 264 -1.31 15.35 6.07
C ILE A 264 -0.88 14.17 6.95
N HIS A 265 -0.08 14.43 7.98
CA HIS A 265 0.47 13.43 8.89
C HIS A 265 0.09 13.73 10.34
N ASN A 266 0.19 12.71 11.19
CA ASN A 266 0.05 12.82 12.64
C ASN A 266 1.32 12.26 13.33
N TYR A 267 1.22 11.94 14.62
CA TYR A 267 2.36 11.38 15.38
C TYR A 267 2.68 9.91 15.07
N VAL A 268 1.82 9.20 14.32
CA VAL A 268 1.94 7.75 14.14
C VAL A 268 2.86 7.44 12.96
N ASN A 269 4.16 7.32 13.21
CA ASN A 269 5.14 7.14 12.14
C ASN A 269 6.02 5.90 12.29
N THR A 270 5.88 5.16 13.39
CA THR A 270 6.57 3.88 13.63
C THR A 270 5.63 2.69 13.70
N ARG A 271 6.20 1.48 13.56
CA ARG A 271 5.50 0.20 13.69
C ARG A 271 4.88 0.06 15.07
N THR A 272 5.61 0.48 16.10
CA THR A 272 5.18 0.42 17.50
C THR A 272 3.98 1.33 17.74
N GLU A 273 4.05 2.58 17.29
CA GLU A 273 2.93 3.52 17.40
C GLU A 273 1.72 3.02 16.62
N LEU A 274 1.92 2.49 15.40
CA LEU A 274 0.82 1.95 14.61
C LEU A 274 0.12 0.78 15.33
N ALA A 275 0.89 -0.13 15.93
CA ALA A 275 0.34 -1.26 16.68
C ALA A 275 -0.53 -0.80 17.86
N GLY A 276 -0.13 0.25 18.57
CA GLY A 276 -0.90 0.83 19.67
C GLY A 276 -2.08 1.69 19.19
N TYR A 277 -1.89 2.45 18.11
CA TYR A 277 -2.85 3.41 17.60
C TYR A 277 -3.97 2.74 16.80
N ASP A 278 -3.64 1.93 15.80
CA ASP A 278 -4.61 1.26 14.92
C ASP A 278 -4.27 -0.22 14.76
N PRO A 279 -4.56 -1.05 15.80
CA PRO A 279 -4.22 -2.47 15.80
C PRO A 279 -4.92 -3.26 14.66
N VAL A 280 -6.03 -2.75 14.12
CA VAL A 280 -6.72 -3.37 12.98
C VAL A 280 -5.88 -3.22 11.71
N LEU A 281 -5.40 -2.00 11.42
CA LEU A 281 -4.52 -1.76 10.28
C LEU A 281 -3.20 -2.50 10.42
N TYR A 282 -2.63 -2.49 11.63
CA TYR A 282 -1.45 -3.29 11.96
C TYR A 282 -1.66 -4.78 11.65
N GLY A 283 -2.83 -5.33 11.99
CA GLY A 283 -3.21 -6.71 11.66
C GLY A 283 -3.27 -6.99 10.15
N TYR A 284 -3.80 -6.05 9.34
CA TYR A 284 -3.79 -6.17 7.88
C TYR A 284 -2.35 -6.19 7.34
N LEU A 285 -1.47 -5.37 7.88
CA LEU A 285 -0.06 -5.33 7.46
C LEU A 285 0.71 -6.58 7.91
N LEU A 286 0.38 -7.19 9.05
CA LEU A 286 0.91 -8.51 9.43
C LEU A 286 0.45 -9.63 8.52
N GLU A 287 -0.77 -9.56 7.98
CA GLU A 287 -1.26 -10.54 7.01
C GLU A 287 -0.49 -10.49 5.68
N ILE A 288 -0.05 -9.29 5.30
CA ILE A 288 0.77 -9.03 4.10
C ILE A 288 2.25 -9.34 4.35
N PHE A 289 2.78 -8.92 5.51
CA PHE A 289 4.19 -8.98 5.89
C PHE A 289 4.43 -9.82 7.16
N PRO A 290 4.05 -11.12 7.16
CA PRO A 290 4.15 -11.96 8.35
C PRO A 290 5.58 -12.21 8.83
N CYS A 291 6.61 -12.06 7.98
CA CYS A 291 7.99 -12.23 8.41
C CYS A 291 8.44 -11.15 9.39
N GLN A 292 7.78 -9.99 9.37
CA GLN A 292 8.11 -8.82 10.19
C GLN A 292 9.56 -8.37 10.01
N ASN A 293 10.10 -8.54 8.81
CA ASN A 293 11.47 -8.15 8.47
C ASN A 293 11.71 -6.66 8.84
N GLN A 294 12.95 -6.35 9.22
CA GLN A 294 13.39 -4.96 9.45
C GLN A 294 13.80 -4.33 8.12
N TYR A 295 13.25 -3.16 7.83
CA TYR A 295 13.52 -2.42 6.61
C TYR A 295 14.73 -1.48 6.77
N VAL A 296 15.57 -1.41 5.74
CA VAL A 296 16.66 -0.43 5.64
C VAL A 296 16.11 0.82 4.97
N LYS A 297 15.94 1.88 5.75
CA LYS A 297 15.45 3.17 5.28
C LYS A 297 16.41 3.77 4.25
N ARG A 298 15.86 4.53 3.30
CA ARG A 298 16.61 5.15 2.19
C ARG A 298 17.80 6.01 2.62
N CYS A 299 17.70 6.72 3.73
CA CYS A 299 18.80 7.55 4.24
C CYS A 299 19.90 6.73 4.93
N ASP A 300 19.56 5.59 5.54
CA ASP A 300 20.55 4.65 6.08
C ASP A 300 21.22 3.88 4.93
N TRP A 301 20.46 3.54 3.89
CA TRP A 301 21.00 3.02 2.63
C TRP A 301 22.03 3.99 2.03
N ARG A 302 21.72 5.29 1.97
CA ARG A 302 22.68 6.31 1.52
C ARG A 302 23.97 6.30 2.35
N LYS A 303 23.88 6.04 3.67
CA LYS A 303 25.03 5.94 4.60
C LYS A 303 25.79 4.61 4.53
N GLY A 304 25.40 3.70 3.64
CA GLY A 304 26.08 2.41 3.46
C GLY A 304 25.44 1.23 4.21
N LYS A 305 24.37 1.44 4.99
CA LYS A 305 23.62 0.31 5.58
C LYS A 305 22.99 -0.52 4.46
N ARG A 306 23.11 -1.84 4.54
CA ARG A 306 22.53 -2.78 3.56
C ARG A 306 21.75 -3.87 4.28
N GLN A 307 20.76 -4.41 3.59
CA GLN A 307 20.13 -5.65 4.04
C GLN A 307 21.12 -6.78 3.82
N VAL A 308 21.47 -7.52 4.87
CA VAL A 308 22.33 -8.70 4.74
C VAL A 308 21.47 -9.96 4.74
N GLN A 309 20.54 -10.07 5.70
CA GLN A 309 19.69 -11.24 5.86
C GLN A 309 18.23 -10.83 6.06
N PHE A 310 17.31 -11.64 5.55
CA PHE A 310 15.88 -11.44 5.74
C PHE A 310 15.15 -12.77 5.62
N LYS A 311 14.01 -12.90 6.28
CA LYS A 311 13.15 -14.07 6.15
C LYS A 311 12.33 -13.98 4.86
N MET A 312 12.10 -15.11 4.23
CA MET A 312 11.25 -15.24 3.05
C MET A 312 10.16 -16.29 3.25
N ASN A 313 9.04 -16.08 2.54
CA ASN A 313 7.92 -17.02 2.45
C ASN A 313 7.39 -17.44 3.83
N CYS A 314 7.11 -16.46 4.69
CA CYS A 314 6.69 -16.76 6.05
C CYS A 314 5.22 -17.22 6.13
N ASP A 315 4.96 -18.19 7.00
CA ASP A 315 3.62 -18.53 7.43
C ASP A 315 3.00 -17.44 8.31
N ARG A 316 1.74 -17.60 8.70
CA ARG A 316 1.01 -16.62 9.55
C ARG A 316 1.64 -16.40 10.93
N SER A 317 2.55 -17.28 11.36
CA SER A 317 3.29 -17.17 12.62
C SER A 317 4.67 -16.51 12.44
N GLY A 318 5.00 -16.05 11.22
CA GLY A 318 6.28 -15.43 10.91
C GLY A 318 7.46 -16.39 10.80
N ARG A 319 7.17 -17.70 10.63
CA ARG A 319 8.19 -18.71 10.36
C ARG A 319 8.40 -18.80 8.86
N GLY A 320 9.63 -18.57 8.41
CA GLY A 320 10.03 -18.64 7.01
C GLY A 320 11.51 -18.99 6.90
N THR A 321 12.03 -18.99 5.68
CA THR A 321 13.44 -19.32 5.43
C THR A 321 14.30 -18.06 5.58
N LEU A 322 15.34 -18.10 6.41
CA LEU A 322 16.30 -17.01 6.51
C LEU A 322 17.25 -17.05 5.30
N MET A 323 17.22 -15.99 4.50
CA MET A 323 17.97 -15.85 3.25
C MET A 323 19.02 -14.75 3.39
N ASP A 324 20.16 -14.94 2.73
CA ASP A 324 21.16 -13.91 2.54
C ASP A 324 20.89 -13.13 1.24
N PHE A 325 20.89 -11.79 1.32
CA PHE A 325 20.49 -10.91 0.23
C PHE A 325 21.45 -10.95 -0.96
N HIS A 326 22.74 -11.10 -0.72
CA HIS A 326 23.76 -11.01 -1.77
C HIS A 326 23.99 -12.34 -2.46
N THR A 327 24.11 -13.41 -1.68
CA THR A 327 24.32 -14.77 -2.18
C THR A 327 23.04 -15.41 -2.70
N LYS A 328 21.87 -14.87 -2.32
CA LYS A 328 20.53 -15.37 -2.67
C LYS A 328 20.29 -16.80 -2.17
N ARG A 329 20.99 -17.21 -1.11
CA ARG A 329 20.95 -18.57 -0.54
C ARG A 329 20.41 -18.56 0.89
N PRO A 330 19.83 -19.69 1.36
CA PRO A 330 19.52 -19.86 2.78
C PRO A 330 20.78 -19.74 3.63
N VAL A 331 20.69 -19.04 4.77
CA VAL A 331 21.83 -18.82 5.70
C VAL A 331 22.23 -20.13 6.40
N ASN A 332 21.25 -20.97 6.74
CA ASN A 332 21.44 -22.31 7.26
C ASN A 332 20.61 -23.27 6.41
N PRO A 333 21.13 -23.76 5.27
CA PRO A 333 20.40 -24.75 4.49
C PRO A 333 20.15 -25.97 5.39
N PRO A 334 18.94 -26.56 5.40
CA PRO A 334 18.74 -27.85 6.05
C PRO A 334 19.81 -28.79 5.50
N THR A 335 20.57 -29.41 6.41
CA THR A 335 21.63 -30.35 6.06
C THR A 335 21.04 -31.34 5.07
N ALA A 336 21.62 -31.42 3.87
CA ALA A 336 21.17 -32.39 2.88
C ALA A 336 21.11 -33.74 3.58
N SER A 337 19.94 -34.38 3.61
CA SER A 337 19.85 -35.78 3.99
C SER A 337 20.93 -36.52 3.20
N PRO A 338 21.72 -37.41 3.82
CA PRO A 338 22.69 -38.21 3.10
C PRO A 338 22.00 -38.83 1.88
N PRO A 339 22.66 -38.93 0.72
CA PRO A 339 22.06 -39.57 -0.44
C PRO A 339 21.50 -40.92 0.01
N GLU A 340 20.20 -41.15 -0.24
CA GLU A 340 19.60 -42.47 -0.03
C GLU A 340 20.52 -43.47 -0.71
N THR A 341 20.97 -44.44 0.09
CA THR A 341 21.80 -45.53 -0.40
C THR A 341 21.06 -46.15 -1.58
N PRO A 342 21.70 -46.34 -2.75
CA PRO A 342 21.01 -46.95 -3.87
C PRO A 342 20.42 -48.29 -3.43
N PRO A 343 19.20 -48.64 -3.85
CA PRO A 343 18.60 -49.92 -3.49
C PRO A 343 19.57 -51.04 -3.87
N PRO A 344 19.72 -52.07 -3.02
CA PRO A 344 20.63 -53.16 -3.33
C PRO A 344 20.26 -53.78 -4.67
N PRO A 345 21.26 -54.20 -5.48
CA PRO A 345 21.01 -54.78 -6.79
C PRO A 345 20.05 -55.99 -6.66
N PRO A 346 19.18 -56.22 -7.65
CA PRO A 346 18.18 -57.26 -7.59
C PRO A 346 18.86 -58.61 -7.78
N ASN A 347 19.52 -59.16 -6.74
CA ASN A 347 20.01 -60.54 -6.63
C ASN A 347 20.69 -60.83 -5.28
N THR A 348 20.19 -60.29 -4.16
CA THR A 348 20.63 -60.74 -2.82
C THR A 348 19.62 -61.76 -2.28
N PRO A 349 20.03 -63.01 -1.95
CA PRO A 349 19.14 -64.03 -1.39
C PRO A 349 18.59 -63.60 -0.01
N PRO A 350 17.35 -63.98 0.35
CA PRO A 350 16.79 -63.65 1.66
C PRO A 350 17.56 -64.36 2.78
N ALA A 351 17.81 -63.63 3.87
CA ALA A 351 18.44 -64.17 5.07
C ALA A 351 17.53 -65.21 5.76
N PRO A 352 18.09 -66.21 6.49
CA PRO A 352 17.31 -67.31 7.06
C PRO A 352 16.37 -66.84 8.17
N ASN A 353 15.12 -67.32 8.13
CA ASN A 353 14.10 -67.11 9.14
C ASN A 353 14.59 -67.55 10.53
N THR A 354 14.57 -66.62 11.50
CA THR A 354 14.69 -66.93 12.93
C THR A 354 13.29 -66.87 13.57
N PRO A 355 12.93 -67.79 14.50
CA PRO A 355 11.53 -67.99 14.91
C PRO A 355 10.97 -66.86 15.80
N LEU A 356 9.68 -66.57 15.66
CA LEU A 356 8.92 -65.70 16.57
C LEU A 356 8.82 -66.30 17.98
N PRO A 357 8.94 -65.50 19.05
CA PRO A 357 8.50 -65.88 20.39
C PRO A 357 6.96 -65.68 20.55
N PRO A 358 6.33 -66.40 21.49
CA PRO A 358 4.89 -66.69 21.46
C PRO A 358 4.01 -65.54 21.96
N LYS A 359 2.79 -65.47 21.38
CA LYS A 359 1.68 -64.65 21.86
C LYS A 359 1.10 -65.25 23.14
N THR A 360 1.05 -64.46 24.21
CA THR A 360 0.16 -64.69 25.36
C THR A 360 -0.47 -63.36 25.81
N SER A 361 -1.79 -63.37 25.93
CA SER A 361 -2.65 -62.50 26.75
C SER A 361 -3.60 -63.46 27.51
N PRO A 362 -4.34 -63.09 28.59
CA PRO A 362 -4.57 -61.78 29.23
C PRO A 362 -4.54 -61.79 30.79
N HIS A 363 -4.82 -60.61 31.39
CA HIS A 363 -5.43 -60.32 32.72
C HIS A 363 -4.60 -59.78 33.91
N SER A 364 -5.03 -58.58 34.34
CA SER A 364 -5.46 -58.14 35.68
C SER A 364 -4.50 -58.21 36.88
N ASN A 365 -3.99 -57.05 37.33
CA ASN A 365 -4.29 -56.43 38.64
C ASN A 365 -3.31 -55.29 38.99
N THR A 366 -3.78 -54.36 39.84
CA THR A 366 -3.08 -53.29 40.60
C THR A 366 -2.87 -51.91 39.91
N PRO A 367 -2.92 -50.77 40.67
CA PRO A 367 -3.89 -49.68 40.46
C PRO A 367 -3.24 -48.30 40.17
N PRO A 368 -3.99 -47.30 39.67
CA PRO A 368 -3.45 -45.97 39.40
C PRO A 368 -3.57 -45.02 40.63
N PRO A 369 -2.60 -44.10 40.84
CA PRO A 369 -2.70 -43.08 41.88
C PRO A 369 -3.65 -41.93 41.50
N PRO A 370 -4.28 -41.25 42.49
CA PRO A 370 -5.44 -40.39 42.28
C PRO A 370 -5.08 -38.90 42.14
N ASN A 371 -5.88 -38.20 41.31
CA ASN A 371 -6.42 -36.83 41.50
C ASN A 371 -6.43 -36.00 40.20
N THR A 372 -7.58 -36.00 39.54
CA THR A 372 -8.00 -34.94 38.61
C THR A 372 -9.48 -34.64 38.89
N PRO A 373 -9.90 -33.38 39.13
CA PRO A 373 -11.32 -33.03 39.23
C PRO A 373 -12.00 -32.96 37.84
N PRO A 374 -13.33 -33.20 37.76
CA PRO A 374 -14.02 -33.62 36.55
C PRO A 374 -14.52 -32.47 35.65
N PRO A 375 -14.88 -32.74 34.38
CA PRO A 375 -15.43 -31.75 33.46
C PRO A 375 -16.95 -31.57 33.64
N PRO A 376 -17.52 -30.38 33.40
CA PRO A 376 -18.98 -30.23 33.30
C PRO A 376 -19.49 -30.70 31.93
N LYS A 377 -20.55 -31.52 31.95
CA LYS A 377 -21.32 -31.99 30.78
C LYS A 377 -22.63 -31.17 30.62
N PRO A 378 -23.32 -31.27 29.46
CA PRO A 378 -24.09 -30.19 28.84
C PRO A 378 -25.56 -30.12 29.28
N GLN A 379 -26.18 -28.94 29.15
CA GLN A 379 -27.63 -28.79 29.19
C GLN A 379 -28.17 -27.87 28.08
N THR A 380 -29.19 -28.38 27.42
CA THR A 380 -30.05 -27.77 26.40
C THR A 380 -31.23 -27.01 27.02
N SER A 381 -31.63 -25.87 26.46
CA SER A 381 -33.06 -25.51 26.27
C SER A 381 -33.24 -24.19 25.50
N ARG A 382 -34.14 -24.20 24.52
CA ARG A 382 -34.78 -23.06 23.80
C ARG A 382 -36.26 -23.46 23.59
N PRO A 383 -37.26 -22.58 23.30
CA PRO A 383 -37.58 -21.18 23.64
C PRO A 383 -38.99 -21.06 24.33
N PRO A 384 -39.64 -19.87 24.36
CA PRO A 384 -40.63 -19.60 23.29
C PRO A 384 -40.60 -18.18 22.69
N ALA A 385 -41.25 -18.06 21.54
CA ALA A 385 -41.33 -16.90 20.65
C ALA A 385 -42.41 -15.88 21.04
N ARG A 386 -42.31 -14.64 20.51
CA ARG A 386 -43.44 -13.84 20.00
C ARG A 386 -42.98 -12.72 19.03
N LYS A 387 -43.63 -12.69 17.86
CA LYS A 387 -43.74 -11.63 16.83
C LYS A 387 -44.98 -10.75 17.16
N PRO A 388 -45.29 -9.59 16.52
CA PRO A 388 -45.01 -9.22 15.12
C PRO A 388 -44.51 -7.78 14.86
N TYR A 389 -43.85 -7.58 13.72
CA TYR A 389 -43.64 -6.26 13.12
C TYR A 389 -44.47 -6.20 11.84
N ASP A 390 -45.39 -5.24 11.77
CA ASP A 390 -46.28 -5.00 10.64
C ASP A 390 -45.70 -3.94 9.67
N LYS A 391 -46.25 -3.94 8.47
CA LYS A 391 -45.72 -3.45 7.19
C LYS A 391 -45.66 -1.92 7.03
N ARG A 392 -44.87 -1.56 6.00
CA ARG A 392 -44.95 -0.41 5.06
C ARG A 392 -44.04 0.80 5.34
N LEU A 393 -42.93 0.82 4.60
CA LEU A 393 -42.65 1.85 3.58
C LEU A 393 -41.55 1.30 2.67
N SER A 394 -41.98 0.63 1.60
CA SER A 394 -41.12 0.22 0.50
C SER A 394 -40.86 1.43 -0.40
N PHE A 395 -39.69 2.05 -0.27
CA PHE A 395 -39.05 2.68 -1.41
C PHE A 395 -37.98 1.69 -1.89
N GLY A 396 -38.26 1.04 -3.03
CA GLY A 396 -37.28 0.23 -3.72
C GLY A 396 -36.13 1.13 -4.15
N ILE A 397 -34.93 0.84 -3.65
CA ILE A 397 -33.67 1.37 -4.17
C ILE A 397 -32.96 0.16 -4.76
N ASP A 398 -33.33 -0.18 -5.99
CA ASP A 398 -32.64 -1.21 -6.76
C ASP A 398 -31.48 -0.54 -7.50
N SER A 399 -30.27 -0.89 -7.07
CA SER A 399 -28.94 -0.50 -7.59
C SER A 399 -28.18 0.58 -6.80
N ALA A 400 -26.87 0.36 -6.67
CA ALA A 400 -25.89 1.26 -6.07
C ALA A 400 -25.82 2.65 -6.73
N THR A 401 -26.43 2.80 -7.92
CA THR A 401 -26.53 4.04 -8.68
C THR A 401 -27.45 5.07 -8.02
N ASP A 402 -28.51 4.61 -7.34
CA ASP A 402 -29.55 5.52 -6.83
C ASP A 402 -29.22 6.07 -5.43
N ALA A 403 -28.45 5.32 -4.64
CA ALA A 403 -27.83 5.85 -3.41
C ALA A 403 -26.81 6.97 -3.71
N TYR A 404 -26.13 6.91 -4.86
CA TYR A 404 -25.15 7.91 -5.29
C TYR A 404 -25.80 9.22 -5.77
N LYS A 405 -26.96 9.13 -6.45
CA LYS A 405 -27.75 10.31 -6.85
C LYS A 405 -28.32 11.08 -5.66
N LEU A 406 -28.70 10.38 -4.59
CA LEU A 406 -29.21 11.01 -3.36
C LEU A 406 -28.10 11.76 -2.61
N LEU A 407 -26.87 11.21 -2.57
CA LEU A 407 -25.69 11.88 -2.00
C LEU A 407 -25.27 13.12 -2.80
N MET A 408 -25.30 13.04 -4.15
CA MET A 408 -25.02 14.19 -5.03
C MET A 408 -26.05 15.32 -4.92
N SER A 409 -27.30 15.01 -4.54
CA SER A 409 -28.34 16.02 -4.36
C SER A 409 -28.22 16.79 -3.03
N ILE A 410 -27.55 16.21 -2.03
CA ILE A 410 -27.29 16.86 -0.73
C ILE A 410 -26.11 17.84 -0.84
N ASP A 411 -25.09 17.53 -1.66
CA ASP A 411 -23.97 18.43 -1.92
C ASP A 411 -24.36 19.71 -2.68
N LYS A 412 -25.44 19.66 -3.49
CA LYS A 412 -25.98 20.87 -4.17
C LYS A 412 -26.68 21.85 -3.24
N LEU A 413 -27.12 21.43 -2.05
CA LEU A 413 -27.82 22.28 -1.09
C LEU A 413 -26.87 22.99 -0.10
N LEU A 414 -25.57 22.64 -0.10
CA LEU A 414 -24.57 23.21 0.81
C LEU A 414 -23.49 24.04 0.11
N ALA A 415 -23.64 24.32 -1.19
CA ALA A 415 -22.74 25.21 -1.91
C ALA A 415 -23.00 26.68 -1.53
N VAL A 416 -22.19 27.22 -0.62
CA VAL A 416 -22.04 28.66 -0.41
C VAL A 416 -21.24 29.23 -1.61
N PRO A 417 -21.71 30.27 -2.31
CA PRO A 417 -20.98 30.81 -3.45
C PRO A 417 -19.64 31.43 -3.03
N THR A 418 -18.56 31.04 -3.71
CA THR A 418 -17.22 31.61 -3.53
C THR A 418 -17.12 33.03 -4.10
N LEU A 419 -16.33 33.88 -3.44
CA LEU A 419 -16.15 35.32 -3.70
C LEU A 419 -15.62 35.70 -5.11
N GLN A 420 -15.36 34.76 -6.01
CA GLN A 420 -14.91 35.05 -7.38
C GLN A 420 -16.04 35.26 -8.39
N GLU A 421 -17.30 35.02 -8.04
CA GLU A 421 -18.45 35.33 -8.92
C GLU A 421 -19.01 36.75 -8.72
N LYS A 422 -18.62 37.47 -7.67
CA LYS A 422 -19.07 38.86 -7.42
C LYS A 422 -18.22 39.96 -8.06
N GLU A 423 -17.05 39.64 -8.63
CA GLU A 423 -16.20 40.64 -9.31
C GLU A 423 -16.35 40.66 -10.83
N LYS A 424 -17.16 39.77 -11.42
CA LYS A 424 -17.50 39.81 -12.85
C LYS A 424 -18.80 40.55 -13.16
N GLU A 425 -19.61 40.89 -12.15
CA GLU A 425 -20.89 41.58 -12.34
C GLU A 425 -20.78 43.12 -12.19
N ASN A 426 -19.60 43.67 -11.87
CA ASN A 426 -19.37 45.11 -11.67
C ASN A 426 -18.46 45.76 -12.73
N ARG A 427 -18.27 45.12 -13.90
CA ARG A 427 -17.53 45.70 -15.05
C ARG A 427 -18.30 45.59 -16.37
N GLU A 428 -19.58 45.94 -16.36
CA GLU A 428 -20.29 46.42 -17.55
C GLU A 428 -21.09 47.66 -17.15
N GLY A 429 -20.38 48.78 -16.98
CA GLY A 429 -20.97 50.11 -16.81
C GLY A 429 -21.08 50.79 -18.18
N ASP A 430 -22.30 50.84 -18.71
CA ASP A 430 -22.72 51.65 -19.86
C ASP A 430 -22.59 53.16 -19.53
N PRO A 431 -21.88 53.97 -20.33
CA PRO A 431 -21.76 55.40 -20.08
C PRO A 431 -22.88 56.15 -20.80
N SER A 432 -24.00 56.40 -20.12
CA SER A 432 -24.88 57.49 -20.54
C SER A 432 -25.71 58.13 -19.41
N ARG A 433 -25.70 59.48 -19.45
CA ARG A 433 -26.59 60.46 -18.80
C ARG A 433 -26.14 61.09 -17.46
N PHE A 434 -25.46 62.23 -17.66
CA PHE A 434 -25.71 63.47 -16.93
C PHE A 434 -27.21 63.80 -16.83
N SER A 435 -27.70 64.18 -15.64
CA SER A 435 -28.31 65.50 -15.35
C SER A 435 -28.83 65.57 -13.92
N PHE A 436 -28.56 66.72 -13.30
CA PHE A 436 -29.01 67.19 -11.99
C PHE A 436 -30.54 67.35 -11.85
N GLY A 437 -31.01 67.35 -10.60
CA GLY A 437 -32.22 68.03 -10.16
C GLY A 437 -32.58 67.72 -8.71
N GLY A 438 -32.37 68.67 -7.80
CA GLY A 438 -32.87 68.67 -6.41
C GLY A 438 -31.83 69.01 -5.36
#